data_AF-A0A2S2NPA3-F1
#
_entry.id   AF-A0A2S2NPA3-F1
#
_cell.length_a   1.000
_cell.length_b   1.000
_cell.length_c   1.000
_cell.angle_alpha   90.00
_cell.angle_beta   90.00
_cell.angle_gamma   90.00
#
_symmetry.space_group_name_H-M   'P 1'
#
loop_
_entity.id
_entity.type
_entity.pdbx_description
1 polymer ?
#
loop_
_entity_poly.entity_id
_entity_poly.type
_entity_poly.pdbx_seq_one_letter_code
_entity_poly.pdbx_strand_id
1 'polypeptide(L)'
;MQGQDPMVYHQCCTVLVKSLHFIFNKSLNLGYFPDSWKKSFVTPIHKIGDKHNITNDRPISKISIIPKIFEAIITKKLSIIISPLNQHGFRPKMSIFFFFFFFFLFFFFFF
;
A
#
# COMPACT_ATOMS: atom_id res chain seq x y z
N MET A 1 -16.52 -11.12 -12.23
CA MET A 1 -15.50 -12.05 -11.69
C MET A 1 -14.58 -11.25 -10.77
N GLN A 2 -14.94 -11.13 -9.50
CA GLN A 2 -14.19 -10.36 -8.49
C GLN A 2 -13.77 -11.32 -7.38
N GLY A 3 -12.48 -11.32 -7.07
CA GLY A 3 -11.88 -12.26 -6.11
C GLY A 3 -10.64 -12.91 -6.71
N GLN A 4 -9.54 -12.16 -6.86
CA GLN A 4 -8.23 -12.79 -6.96
C GLN A 4 -7.93 -13.38 -5.59
N ASP A 5 -8.32 -14.63 -5.39
CA ASP A 5 -8.11 -15.35 -4.14
C ASP A 5 -6.59 -15.59 -3.97
N PRO A 6 -5.96 -15.13 -2.87
CA PRO A 6 -4.52 -15.30 -2.66
C PRO A 6 -4.06 -16.76 -2.77
N MET A 7 -4.95 -17.71 -2.48
CA MET A 7 -4.68 -19.15 -2.60
C MET A 7 -4.35 -19.59 -4.03
N VAL A 8 -5.03 -19.06 -5.05
CA VAL A 8 -4.78 -19.42 -6.46
C VAL A 8 -3.39 -18.96 -6.89
N TYR A 9 -2.95 -17.80 -6.40
CA TYR A 9 -1.59 -17.31 -6.66
C TYR A 9 -0.53 -18.16 -5.98
N HIS A 10 -0.81 -18.69 -4.79
CA HIS A 10 0.14 -19.55 -4.09
C HIS A 10 0.36 -20.87 -4.83
N GLN A 11 -0.69 -21.45 -5.40
CA GLN A 11 -0.62 -22.70 -6.15
C GLN A 11 0.14 -22.57 -7.48
N CYS A 12 -0.03 -21.45 -8.18
CA CYS A 12 0.65 -21.20 -9.47
C CYS A 12 1.94 -20.38 -9.34
N CYS A 13 2.42 -20.15 -8.11
CA CYS A 13 3.51 -19.22 -7.83
C CYS A 13 4.78 -19.55 -8.61
N THR A 14 5.17 -20.82 -8.68
CA THR A 14 6.41 -21.27 -9.33
C THR A 14 6.47 -20.90 -10.82
N VAL A 15 5.35 -21.05 -11.53
CA VAL A 15 5.25 -20.70 -12.95
C VAL A 15 5.13 -19.19 -13.14
N LEU A 16 4.33 -18.52 -12.30
CA LEU A 16 4.10 -17.09 -12.39
C LEU A 16 5.34 -16.27 -12.06
N VAL A 17 6.19 -16.72 -11.14
CA VAL A 17 7.40 -16.01 -10.71
C VAL A 17 8.31 -15.71 -11.89
N LYS A 18 8.56 -16.67 -12.80
CA LYS A 18 9.45 -16.46 -13.94
C LYS A 18 8.89 -15.41 -14.91
N SER A 19 7.61 -15.49 -15.23
CA SER A 19 6.95 -14.53 -16.12
C SER A 19 6.84 -13.14 -15.49
N LEU A 20 6.47 -13.05 -14.21
CA LEU A 20 6.38 -11.80 -13.48
C LEU A 20 7.75 -11.12 -13.35
N HIS A 21 8.80 -11.88 -13.06
CA HIS A 21 10.17 -11.36 -12.99
C HIS A 21 10.59 -10.72 -14.33
N PHE A 22 10.32 -11.38 -15.44
CA PHE A 22 10.60 -10.83 -16.77
C PHE A 22 9.81 -9.54 -17.02
N ILE A 23 8.52 -9.51 -16.72
CA ILE A 23 7.66 -8.34 -16.92
C ILE A 23 8.10 -7.17 -16.02
N PHE A 24 8.42 -7.42 -14.75
CA PHE A 24 8.86 -6.41 -13.80
C PHE A 24 10.18 -5.76 -14.23
N ASN A 25 11.17 -6.56 -14.62
CA ASN A 25 12.43 -6.03 -15.12
C ASN A 25 12.25 -5.23 -16.41
N LYS A 26 11.40 -5.71 -17.33
CA LYS A 26 11.10 -4.98 -18.57
C LYS A 26 10.40 -3.65 -18.27
N SER A 27 9.43 -3.64 -17.35
CA SER A 27 8.73 -2.42 -16.90
C SER A 27 9.70 -1.41 -16.29
N LEU A 28 10.61 -1.85 -15.43
CA LEU A 28 11.64 -0.99 -14.82
C LEU A 28 12.63 -0.45 -15.86
N ASN A 29 13.13 -1.29 -16.76
CA ASN A 29 14.09 -0.89 -17.78
C ASN A 29 13.50 0.10 -18.79
N LEU A 30 12.21 -0.05 -19.12
CA LEU A 30 11.49 0.86 -20.00
C LEU A 30 10.93 2.09 -19.27
N GLY A 31 10.97 2.12 -17.94
CA GLY A 31 10.28 3.15 -17.14
C GLY A 31 8.76 3.18 -17.35
N TYR A 32 8.16 2.08 -17.81
CA TYR A 32 6.76 2.03 -18.22
C TYR A 32 5.92 1.19 -17.27
N PHE A 33 4.90 1.79 -16.67
CA PHE A 33 3.90 1.10 -15.85
C PHE A 33 2.65 0.75 -16.68
N PRO A 34 2.29 -0.55 -16.83
CA PRO A 34 1.18 -0.98 -17.67
C PRO A 34 -0.16 -0.34 -17.31
N ASP A 35 -0.96 0.07 -18.31
CA ASP A 35 -2.27 0.66 -18.08
C ASP A 35 -3.27 -0.27 -17.40
N SER A 36 -3.15 -1.58 -17.64
CA SER A 36 -3.96 -2.60 -16.95
C SER A 36 -3.70 -2.62 -15.44
N TRP A 37 -2.49 -2.23 -15.01
CA TRP A 37 -2.09 -2.18 -13.60
C TRP A 37 -2.53 -0.90 -12.91
N LYS A 38 -2.81 0.17 -13.67
CA LYS A 38 -3.36 1.43 -13.17
C LYS A 38 -4.84 1.31 -12.78
N LYS A 39 -5.54 0.27 -13.26
CA LYS A 39 -6.95 0.04 -12.96
C LYS A 39 -7.10 -0.52 -11.55
N SER A 40 -8.02 0.07 -10.78
CA SER A 40 -8.38 -0.39 -9.45
C SER A 40 -9.90 -0.55 -9.31
N PHE A 41 -10.32 -1.42 -8.42
CA PHE A 41 -11.73 -1.62 -8.10
C PHE A 41 -12.08 -0.74 -6.90
N VAL A 42 -13.01 0.19 -7.08
CA VAL A 42 -13.48 1.03 -5.97
C VAL A 42 -14.64 0.34 -5.27
N THR A 43 -14.50 0.11 -3.97
CA THR A 43 -15.55 -0.43 -3.11
C THR A 43 -15.84 0.55 -1.99
N PRO A 44 -17.10 1.01 -1.82
CA PRO A 44 -17.47 1.83 -0.67
C PRO A 44 -17.41 0.98 0.60
N ILE A 45 -16.78 1.52 1.64
CA ILE A 45 -16.82 0.95 2.99
C ILE A 45 -17.47 1.94 3.92
N HIS A 46 -18.57 1.51 4.53
CA HIS A 46 -19.29 2.31 5.50
C HIS A 46 -18.45 2.55 6.76
N LYS A 47 -18.28 3.81 7.13
CA LYS A 47 -17.72 4.18 8.43
C LYS A 47 -18.85 4.36 9.46
N ILE A 48 -18.50 4.40 10.73
CA ILE A 48 -19.41 4.69 11.85
C ILE A 48 -20.26 5.94 11.55
N GLY A 49 -21.57 5.83 11.76
CA GLY A 49 -22.54 6.89 11.52
C GLY A 49 -23.87 6.32 11.01
N ASP A 50 -24.69 7.20 10.44
CA ASP A 50 -25.95 6.82 9.81
C ASP A 50 -25.71 6.13 8.46
N LYS A 51 -26.32 4.95 8.27
CA LYS A 51 -26.22 4.11 7.06
C LYS A 51 -26.93 4.70 5.85
N HIS A 52 -27.87 5.63 6.08
CA HIS A 52 -28.61 6.27 4.99
C HIS A 52 -27.90 7.52 4.45
N ASN A 53 -26.84 7.98 5.11
CA ASN A 53 -26.06 9.11 4.65
C ASN A 53 -24.81 8.64 3.89
N ILE A 54 -24.83 8.82 2.57
CA ILE A 54 -23.76 8.44 1.63
C ILE A 54 -22.42 9.13 1.98
N THR A 55 -22.44 10.27 2.68
CA THR A 55 -21.20 10.95 3.10
C THR A 55 -20.37 10.13 4.11
N ASN A 56 -20.97 9.12 4.74
CA ASN A 56 -20.29 8.25 5.71
C ASN A 56 -19.54 7.08 5.05
N ASP A 57 -19.75 6.87 3.75
CA ASP A 57 -19.03 5.84 3.00
C ASP A 57 -17.69 6.35 2.50
N ARG A 58 -16.65 5.54 2.71
CA ARG A 58 -15.31 5.82 2.19
C ARG A 58 -15.05 4.95 0.97
N PRO A 59 -14.78 5.53 -0.21
CA PRO A 59 -14.35 4.74 -1.36
C PRO A 59 -12.94 4.20 -1.10
N ILE A 60 -12.80 2.88 -1.13
CA ILE A 60 -11.49 2.22 -1.04
C ILE A 60 -11.17 1.58 -2.38
N SER A 61 -10.02 1.95 -2.92
CA SER A 61 -9.49 1.39 -4.16
C SER A 61 -8.69 0.13 -3.88
N LYS A 62 -9.15 -1.01 -4.42
CA LYS A 62 -8.47 -2.30 -4.37
C LYS A 62 -7.76 -2.56 -5.68
N ILE A 63 -6.44 -2.59 -5.65
CA ILE A 63 -5.57 -2.90 -6.78
C ILE A 63 -5.44 -4.44 -6.91
N SER A 64 -5.23 -4.93 -8.13
CA SER A 64 -4.93 -6.35 -8.40
C SER A 64 -3.60 -6.80 -7.74
N ILE A 65 -3.43 -8.11 -7.56
CA ILE A 65 -2.29 -8.65 -6.80
C ILE A 65 -0.93 -8.43 -7.47
N ILE A 66 -0.86 -8.48 -8.81
CA ILE A 66 0.38 -8.30 -9.57
C ILE A 66 1.03 -6.94 -9.32
N PRO A 67 0.37 -5.80 -9.60
CA PRO A 67 0.93 -4.48 -9.30
C PRO A 67 1.17 -4.27 -7.81
N LYS A 68 0.36 -4.86 -6.92
CA LYS A 68 0.60 -4.79 -5.48
C LYS A 68 1.93 -5.44 -5.07
N ILE A 69 2.30 -6.57 -5.69
CA ILE A 69 3.61 -7.21 -5.49
C ILE A 69 4.74 -6.32 -6.03
N PHE A 70 4.55 -5.75 -7.22
CA PHE A 70 5.53 -4.86 -7.84
C PHE A 70 5.81 -3.61 -6.98
N GLU A 71 4.74 -2.94 -6.54
CA GLU A 71 4.82 -1.78 -5.63
C GLU A 71 5.51 -2.12 -4.32
N ALA A 72 5.25 -3.30 -3.74
CA ALA A 72 5.90 -3.73 -2.50
C ALA A 72 7.43 -3.87 -2.68
N ILE A 73 7.87 -4.43 -3.81
CA ILE A 73 9.30 -4.57 -4.13
C ILE A 73 9.96 -3.19 -4.29
N ILE A 74 9.32 -2.29 -5.03
CA ILE A 74 9.83 -0.93 -5.26
C ILE A 74 9.84 -0.13 -3.97
N THR A 75 8.74 -0.13 -3.22
CA THR A 75 8.60 0.62 -1.97
C THR A 75 9.65 0.19 -0.96
N LYS A 76 10.00 -1.11 -0.90
CA LYS A 76 11.07 -1.60 -0.03
C LYS A 76 12.45 -1.01 -0.38
N LYS A 77 12.73 -0.76 -1.66
CA LYS A 77 13.98 -0.14 -2.10
C LYS A 77 13.95 1.38 -1.93
N LEU A 78 12.84 2.02 -2.28
CA LEU A 78 12.69 3.48 -2.22
C LEU A 78 12.56 4.01 -0.79
N SER A 79 11.93 3.26 0.12
CA SER A 79 11.77 3.70 1.51
C SER A 79 13.11 3.90 2.20
N ILE A 80 14.16 3.16 1.84
CA ILE A 80 15.50 3.34 2.38
C ILE A 80 16.05 4.73 2.01
N ILE A 81 15.75 5.20 0.80
CA ILE A 81 16.32 6.43 0.23
C ILE A 81 15.49 7.66 0.62
N ILE A 82 14.16 7.56 0.55
CA ILE A 82 13.26 8.73 0.54
C ILE A 82 12.76 9.10 1.94
N SER A 83 12.98 8.27 2.96
CA SER A 83 12.34 8.43 4.28
C SER A 83 12.72 9.74 5.02
N PRO A 84 11.87 10.82 5.05
CA PRO A 84 12.09 12.01 5.89
C PRO A 84 12.07 11.74 7.42
N LEU A 85 13.07 12.20 8.16
CA LEU A 85 13.24 11.87 9.59
C LEU A 85 12.01 12.12 10.49
N ASN A 86 11.15 13.09 10.16
CA ASN A 86 10.05 13.54 11.02
C ASN A 86 8.70 12.84 10.76
N GLN A 87 8.62 11.92 9.80
CA GLN A 87 7.38 11.23 9.47
C GLN A 87 7.12 10.03 10.38
N HIS A 88 6.06 10.08 11.19
CA HIS A 88 5.71 9.00 12.12
C HIS A 88 4.69 8.00 11.53
N GLY A 89 3.83 8.44 10.60
CA GLY A 89 2.87 7.58 9.91
C GLY A 89 3.50 6.88 8.69
N PHE A 90 3.04 5.66 8.40
CA PHE A 90 3.49 4.87 7.23
C PHE A 90 4.98 4.52 7.24
N ARG A 91 5.57 4.37 8.44
CA ARG A 91 6.93 3.87 8.62
C ARG A 91 6.97 2.60 9.45
N PRO A 92 7.91 1.68 9.14
CA PRO A 92 8.18 0.58 10.03
C PRO A 92 8.64 1.13 11.38
N LYS A 93 8.12 0.54 12.46
CA LYS A 93 8.48 0.84 13.87
C LYS A 93 8.10 2.24 14.38
N MET A 94 7.50 3.11 13.57
CA MET A 94 6.92 4.36 14.04
C MET A 94 5.41 4.23 14.12
N SER A 95 4.83 4.76 15.19
CA SER A 95 3.40 4.77 15.41
C SER A 95 2.98 6.14 15.92
N ILE A 96 1.67 6.39 15.85
CA ILE A 96 1.07 7.58 16.41
C ILE A 96 1.31 7.69 17.93
N PHE A 97 1.44 6.56 18.62
CA PHE A 97 1.79 6.55 20.04
C PHE A 97 3.19 7.13 20.29
N PHE A 98 4.18 6.78 19.47
CA PHE A 98 5.53 7.36 19.56
C PHE A 98 5.52 8.88 19.32
N PHE A 99 4.70 9.34 18.37
CA PHE A 99 4.51 10.77 18.12
C PHE A 99 3.91 11.48 19.35
N PHE A 100 2.83 10.94 19.92
CA PHE A 100 2.21 11.52 21.11
C PHE A 100 3.14 11.52 22.32
N PHE A 101 3.91 10.45 22.52
CA PHE A 101 4.90 10.38 23.59
C PHE A 101 5.96 11.47 23.43
N PHE A 102 6.51 11.66 22.22
CA PHE A 102 7.52 12.69 21.96
C PHE A 102 6.96 14.11 22.12
N PHE A 103 5.72 14.34 21.66
CA PHE A 103 5.01 15.60 21.85
C PHE A 103 4.78 15.91 23.34
N PHE A 104 4.33 14.91 24.11
CA PHE A 104 4.06 15.06 25.53
C PHE A 104 5.35 15.29 26.34
N LEU A 105 6.42 14.57 26.01
CA LEU A 105 7.73 14.75 26.66
C LEU A 105 8.32 16.14 26.38
N PHE A 106 8.22 16.61 25.14
CA PHE A 106 8.68 17.95 24.76
C PHE A 106 7.87 19.04 25.47
N PHE A 107 6.54 18.88 25.58
CA PHE A 107 5.68 19.88 26.21
C PHE A 107 5.78 19.91 27.74
N PHE A 108 6.04 18.78 28.40
CA PHE A 108 6.10 18.71 29.88
C PHE A 108 7.51 18.81 30.48
N PHE A 109 8.57 18.57 29.70
CA PHE A 109 9.95 18.66 30.19
C PHE A 109 10.74 19.85 29.63
N PHE A 110 10.29 20.48 28.55
CA PHE A 110 10.97 21.63 27.94
C PHE A 110 10.13 22.93 27.91
N PHE A 111 8.96 22.91 28.56
CA PHE A 111 8.16 24.09 28.92
C PHE A 111 7.60 23.87 30.33
#